data_AF-A0A7C9P997-F1
#
_entry.id   AF-A0A7C9P997-F1
#
_cell.length_a   1.000
_cell.length_b   1.000
_cell.length_c   1.000
_cell.angle_alpha   90.00
_cell.angle_beta   90.00
_cell.angle_gamma   90.00
#
_symmetry.space_group_name_H-M   'P 1'
#
loop_
_entity.id
_entity.type
_entity.pdbx_description
1 polymer ?
#
loop_
_entity_poly.entity_id
_entity_poly.type
_entity_poly.pdbx_seq_one_letter_code
_entity_poly.pdbx_strand_id
1 'polypeptide(L)'
;MSTLESLTFDNGFARLPESYYSRVCPTPVPDPYLVCHSAEALKLLDLDESEINRPEMIATLAGNQLLPGMDALAALYAGHQFGHFVPQLGDGRAILLGEVKNAAGEGWEIQLKGAGRTPYSRGGDGRAVLRSSIREYLCSEAMHALGIPTTRALAIIGSDRPVYREDEETAALVTRLAPSFVRFGSFEVFYYRNQIEPIRELADYVIARYYPELASRDEPYAEL
;
A
#
# COMPACT_ATOMS: atom_id res chain seq x y z
N MET A 1 9.69 12.41 18.64
CA MET A 1 9.31 11.74 17.38
C MET A 1 10.29 10.60 17.16
N SER A 2 9.83 9.52 16.53
CA SER A 2 10.58 8.28 16.30
C SER A 2 11.57 8.45 15.15
N THR A 3 12.66 7.67 15.16
CA THR A 3 13.54 7.48 14.00
C THR A 3 13.04 6.32 13.13
N LEU A 4 13.54 6.23 11.90
CA LEU A 4 13.20 5.16 10.96
C LEU A 4 13.36 3.75 11.55
N GLU A 5 14.42 3.51 12.33
CA GLU A 5 14.75 2.22 12.92
C GLU A 5 13.89 1.87 14.15
N SER A 6 13.20 2.86 14.72
CA SER A 6 12.35 2.69 15.90
C SER A 6 10.89 2.34 15.55
N LEU A 7 10.55 2.30 14.26
CA LEU A 7 9.24 1.89 13.79
C LEU A 7 8.92 0.47 14.26
N THR A 8 7.72 0.31 14.82
CA THR A 8 7.20 -1.00 15.23
C THR A 8 6.25 -1.51 14.16
N PHE A 9 6.56 -2.67 13.59
CA PHE A 9 5.74 -3.30 12.55
C PHE A 9 4.78 -4.33 13.17
N ASP A 10 3.49 -4.21 12.83
CA ASP A 10 2.43 -5.16 13.17
C ASP A 10 1.73 -5.64 11.89
N ASN A 11 2.43 -6.38 11.04
CA ASN A 11 1.99 -6.78 9.69
C ASN A 11 0.71 -7.66 9.69
N GLY A 12 -0.47 -7.06 9.88
CA GLY A 12 -1.75 -7.73 10.01
C GLY A 12 -2.12 -8.53 8.78
N PHE A 13 -2.09 -7.87 7.62
CA PHE A 13 -2.45 -8.50 6.35
C PHE A 13 -1.50 -9.65 5.98
N ALA A 14 -0.22 -9.55 6.34
CA ALA A 14 0.79 -10.59 6.08
C ALA A 14 0.66 -11.83 6.98
N ARG A 15 -0.23 -11.80 7.99
CA ARG A 15 -0.59 -12.97 8.81
C ARG A 15 -1.78 -13.74 8.27
N LEU A 16 -2.51 -13.19 7.29
CA LEU A 16 -3.51 -13.97 6.55
C LEU A 16 -2.81 -15.11 5.79
N PRO A 17 -3.55 -16.18 5.43
CA PRO A 17 -3.02 -17.24 4.58
C PRO A 17 -2.36 -16.74 3.28
N GLU A 18 -1.45 -17.52 2.71
CA GLU A 18 -0.79 -17.12 1.46
C GLU A 18 -1.74 -17.10 0.24
N SER A 19 -3.00 -17.51 0.39
CA SER A 19 -4.02 -17.35 -0.66
C SER A 19 -4.39 -15.89 -0.94
N TYR A 20 -4.11 -14.97 -0.02
CA TYR A 20 -4.48 -13.55 -0.14
C TYR A 20 -3.41 -12.68 -0.81
N TYR A 21 -2.19 -13.18 -0.96
CA TYR A 21 -1.07 -12.38 -1.43
C TYR A 21 0.05 -13.24 -2.00
N SER A 22 1.09 -12.59 -2.51
CA SER A 22 2.39 -13.22 -2.78
C SER A 22 3.47 -12.37 -2.14
N ARG A 23 4.35 -12.99 -1.35
CA ARG A 23 5.53 -12.31 -0.82
C ARG A 23 6.43 -11.91 -1.98
N VAL A 24 6.75 -10.63 -2.08
CA VAL A 24 7.54 -10.06 -3.17
C VAL A 24 8.24 -8.80 -2.68
N CYS A 25 9.55 -8.76 -2.88
CA CYS A 25 10.33 -7.56 -2.58
C CYS A 25 10.20 -6.55 -3.72
N PRO A 26 10.26 -5.24 -3.42
CA PRO A 26 10.40 -4.21 -4.44
C PRO A 26 11.60 -4.45 -5.36
N THR A 27 11.46 -4.05 -6.62
CA THR A 27 12.55 -4.00 -7.58
C THR A 27 13.22 -2.62 -7.48
N PRO A 28 14.50 -2.54 -7.09
CA PRO A 28 15.20 -1.28 -6.89
C PRO A 28 15.21 -0.37 -8.12
N VAL A 29 15.44 0.92 -7.87
CA VAL A 29 15.70 1.95 -8.89
C VAL A 29 17.10 2.56 -8.68
N PRO A 30 17.81 2.96 -9.75
CA PRO A 30 19.11 3.61 -9.63
C PRO A 30 18.96 5.04 -9.11
N ASP A 31 19.92 5.51 -8.32
CA ASP A 31 20.09 6.90 -7.90
C ASP A 31 18.77 7.60 -7.45
N PRO A 32 18.02 7.01 -6.52
CA PRO A 32 16.74 7.57 -6.09
C PRO A 32 16.93 8.92 -5.37
N TYR A 33 16.01 9.84 -5.59
CA TYR A 33 15.97 11.14 -4.92
C TYR A 33 14.57 11.51 -4.45
N LEU A 34 14.49 12.25 -3.34
CA LEU A 34 13.24 12.78 -2.83
C LEU A 34 12.74 13.90 -3.78
N VAL A 35 11.51 13.76 -4.27
CA VAL A 35 10.84 14.81 -5.06
C VAL A 35 10.03 15.72 -4.14
N CYS A 36 9.22 15.13 -3.25
CA CYS A 36 8.47 15.84 -2.21
C CYS A 36 7.96 14.86 -1.14
N HIS A 37 7.54 15.40 0.01
CA HIS A 37 6.90 14.67 1.10
C HIS A 37 5.81 15.51 1.79
N SER A 38 4.92 14.81 2.51
CA SER A 38 3.88 15.39 3.35
C SER A 38 4.26 15.23 4.81
N ALA A 39 4.56 16.35 5.48
CA ALA A 39 4.85 16.36 6.92
C ALA A 39 3.69 15.81 7.76
N GLU A 40 2.44 16.06 7.35
CA GLU A 40 1.25 15.54 8.04
C GLU A 40 1.09 14.03 7.87
N ALA A 41 1.39 13.48 6.68
CA ALA A 41 1.35 12.04 6.48
C ALA A 41 2.48 11.33 7.23
N LEU A 42 3.65 11.98 7.37
CA LEU A 42 4.78 11.44 8.12
C LEU A 42 4.47 11.25 9.61
N LYS A 43 3.72 12.20 10.20
CA LYS A 43 3.25 12.13 11.59
C LYS A 43 2.37 10.91 11.88
N LEU A 44 1.69 10.34 10.89
CA LEU A 44 0.89 9.12 11.06
C LEU A 44 1.76 7.91 11.47
N LEU A 45 3.05 7.95 11.13
CA LEU A 45 4.04 6.94 11.49
C LEU A 45 4.90 7.37 12.70
N ASP A 46 4.54 8.48 13.37
CA ASP A 46 5.29 9.15 14.43
C ASP A 46 6.72 9.59 14.09
N LEU A 47 7.08 9.59 12.80
CA LEU A 47 8.42 9.90 12.34
C LEU A 47 8.72 11.40 12.42
N ASP A 48 9.95 11.73 12.81
CA ASP A 48 10.44 13.11 12.75
C ASP A 48 10.66 13.54 11.30
N GLU A 49 10.31 14.78 10.97
CA GLU A 49 10.50 15.32 9.63
C GLU A 49 11.98 15.40 9.24
N SER A 50 12.90 15.48 10.22
CA SER A 50 14.34 15.42 9.94
C SER A 50 14.78 14.11 9.27
N GLU A 51 14.01 13.03 9.44
CA GLU A 51 14.31 11.71 8.87
C GLU A 51 14.16 11.68 7.35
N ILE A 52 13.36 12.58 6.74
CA ILE A 52 12.96 12.44 5.34
C ILE A 52 14.13 12.53 4.35
N ASN A 53 15.17 13.29 4.71
CA ASN A 53 16.35 13.50 3.88
C ASN A 53 17.46 12.46 4.13
N ARG A 54 17.27 11.53 5.07
CA ARG A 54 18.26 10.49 5.34
C ARG A 54 18.40 9.55 4.12
N PRO A 55 19.63 9.15 3.76
CA PRO A 55 19.84 8.18 2.69
C PRO A 55 19.08 6.87 2.90
N GLU A 56 18.99 6.39 4.15
CA GLU A 56 18.25 5.15 4.47
C GLU A 56 16.74 5.31 4.24
N MET A 57 16.18 6.48 4.58
CA MET A 57 14.77 6.78 4.34
C MET A 57 14.48 6.81 2.84
N ILE A 58 15.29 7.53 2.05
CA ILE A 58 15.14 7.56 0.59
C ILE A 58 15.26 6.15 0.01
N ALA A 59 16.24 5.36 0.45
CA ALA A 59 16.41 3.99 0.00
C ALA A 59 15.20 3.10 0.35
N THR A 60 14.61 3.25 1.54
CA THR A 60 13.41 2.52 1.93
C THR A 60 12.20 2.92 1.10
N LEU A 61 11.95 4.23 0.93
CA LEU A 61 10.82 4.73 0.15
C LEU A 61 10.99 4.51 -1.37
N ALA A 62 12.22 4.27 -1.83
CA ALA A 62 12.54 3.82 -3.19
C ALA A 62 12.32 2.31 -3.40
N GLY A 63 12.13 1.54 -2.32
CA GLY A 63 12.13 0.08 -2.37
C GLY A 63 13.52 -0.52 -2.62
N ASN A 64 14.60 0.25 -2.41
CA ASN A 64 15.97 -0.24 -2.53
C ASN A 64 16.42 -0.99 -1.27
N GLN A 65 15.76 -0.73 -0.14
CA GLN A 65 16.06 -1.36 1.15
C GLN A 65 14.76 -1.63 1.91
N LEU A 66 14.67 -2.80 2.54
CA LEU A 66 13.61 -3.07 3.52
C LEU A 66 14.17 -2.84 4.93
N LEU A 67 13.33 -2.30 5.81
CA LEU A 67 13.64 -2.16 7.22
C LEU A 67 13.42 -3.50 7.95
N PRO A 68 14.15 -3.77 9.04
CA PRO A 68 13.83 -4.87 9.92
C PRO A 68 12.37 -4.81 10.37
N GLY A 69 11.64 -5.92 10.25
CA GLY A 69 10.23 -6.02 10.62
C GLY A 69 9.24 -5.86 9.46
N MET A 70 9.66 -5.35 8.30
CA MET A 70 8.84 -5.36 7.08
C MET A 70 8.60 -6.79 6.57
N ASP A 71 7.39 -7.09 6.08
CA ASP A 71 7.02 -8.34 5.39
C ASP A 71 6.37 -7.98 4.05
N ALA A 72 7.23 -7.80 3.04
CA ALA A 72 6.84 -7.23 1.77
C ALA A 72 6.00 -8.20 0.93
N LEU A 73 4.83 -7.74 0.47
CA LEU A 73 3.88 -8.55 -0.29
C LEU A 73 3.11 -7.74 -1.33
N ALA A 74 2.52 -8.44 -2.29
CA ALA A 74 1.53 -7.91 -3.21
C ALA A 74 0.20 -8.64 -2.97
N ALA A 75 -0.91 -7.91 -2.81
CA ALA A 75 -2.20 -8.52 -2.54
C ALA A 75 -2.86 -9.07 -3.82
N LEU A 76 -3.56 -10.19 -3.69
CA LEU A 76 -4.48 -10.72 -4.69
C LEU A 76 -5.86 -10.04 -4.53
N TYR A 77 -6.46 -9.65 -5.65
CA TYR A 77 -7.87 -9.27 -5.72
C TYR A 77 -8.40 -9.45 -7.14
N ALA A 78 -9.71 -9.35 -7.33
CA ALA A 78 -10.40 -9.30 -8.62
C ALA A 78 -11.15 -7.96 -8.72
N GLY A 79 -12.00 -7.80 -9.73
CA GLY A 79 -12.95 -6.70 -9.72
C GLY A 79 -13.65 -6.47 -11.05
N HIS A 80 -14.69 -5.63 -10.99
CA HIS A 80 -15.42 -5.20 -12.17
C HIS A 80 -14.76 -3.96 -12.79
N GLN A 81 -14.12 -4.15 -13.95
CA GLN A 81 -13.56 -3.04 -14.73
C GLN A 81 -14.56 -2.64 -15.81
N PHE A 82 -15.11 -1.42 -15.70
CA PHE A 82 -16.12 -0.89 -16.64
C PHE A 82 -17.35 -1.81 -16.78
N GLY A 83 -17.81 -2.38 -15.67
CA GLY A 83 -18.96 -3.30 -15.64
C GLY A 83 -18.68 -4.75 -16.03
N HIS A 84 -17.45 -5.07 -16.47
CA HIS A 84 -17.05 -6.43 -16.80
C HIS A 84 -16.20 -7.04 -15.70
N PHE A 85 -16.57 -8.24 -15.26
CA PHE A 85 -15.80 -8.97 -14.26
C PHE A 85 -14.43 -9.40 -14.80
N VAL A 86 -13.36 -9.02 -14.10
CA VAL A 86 -12.01 -9.47 -14.37
C VAL A 86 -11.60 -10.44 -13.25
N PRO A 87 -11.45 -11.75 -13.55
CA PRO A 87 -11.34 -12.80 -12.52
C PRO A 87 -10.05 -12.76 -11.70
N GLN A 88 -9.04 -12.03 -12.18
CA GLN A 88 -7.81 -11.81 -11.44
C GLN A 88 -7.18 -10.47 -11.81
N LEU A 89 -7.02 -9.64 -10.79
CA LEU A 89 -6.18 -8.46 -10.77
C LEU A 89 -5.06 -8.71 -9.75
N GLY A 90 -5.01 -7.94 -8.67
CA GLY A 90 -3.92 -7.94 -7.70
C GLY A 90 -3.04 -6.71 -7.82
N ASP A 91 -2.15 -6.53 -6.86
CA ASP A 91 -1.22 -5.42 -6.83
C ASP A 91 -0.12 -5.60 -7.89
N GLY A 92 -0.45 -5.25 -9.13
CA GLY A 92 0.42 -5.47 -10.30
C GLY A 92 1.59 -4.49 -10.44
N ARG A 93 1.61 -3.43 -9.62
CA ARG A 93 2.73 -2.46 -9.54
C ARG A 93 2.83 -1.81 -8.16
N ALA A 94 2.23 -2.44 -7.17
CA ALA A 94 2.23 -1.96 -5.80
C ALA A 94 2.72 -3.09 -4.90
N ILE A 95 3.42 -2.73 -3.84
CA ILE A 95 3.93 -3.67 -2.84
C ILE A 95 3.68 -3.05 -1.48
N LEU A 96 2.93 -3.76 -0.65
CA LEU A 96 2.82 -3.47 0.78
C LEU A 96 4.17 -3.82 1.41
N LEU A 97 4.82 -2.86 2.05
CA LEU A 97 6.07 -3.09 2.77
C LEU A 97 5.83 -3.67 4.16
N GLY A 98 4.74 -3.25 4.80
CA GLY A 98 4.35 -3.65 6.14
C GLY A 98 3.30 -2.71 6.71
N GLU A 99 2.94 -2.95 7.97
CA GLU A 99 2.00 -2.13 8.73
C GLU A 99 2.73 -1.58 9.95
N VAL A 100 2.83 -0.26 10.08
CA VAL A 100 3.38 0.38 11.28
C VAL A 100 2.28 0.57 12.30
N LYS A 101 2.56 0.23 13.55
CA LYS A 101 1.72 0.60 14.68
C LYS A 101 2.26 1.86 15.34
N ASN A 102 1.48 2.93 15.29
CA ASN A 102 1.86 4.21 15.89
C ASN A 102 1.59 4.23 17.41
N ALA A 103 2.03 5.29 18.09
CA ALA A 103 1.90 5.48 19.54
C ALA A 103 0.45 5.65 20.00
N ALA A 104 -0.45 6.05 19.11
CA ALA A 104 -1.90 6.04 19.36
C ALA A 104 -2.52 4.63 19.27
N GLY A 105 -1.73 3.64 18.87
CA GLY A 105 -2.16 2.25 18.71
C GLY A 105 -2.82 1.96 17.36
N GLU A 106 -2.82 2.91 16.43
CA GLU A 106 -3.37 2.79 15.09
C GLU A 106 -2.40 2.05 14.16
N GLY A 107 -2.93 1.22 13.28
CA GLY A 107 -2.17 0.55 12.22
C GLY A 107 -2.20 1.36 10.92
N TRP A 108 -1.02 1.58 10.33
CA TRP A 108 -0.86 2.24 9.04
C TRP A 108 -0.07 1.34 8.08
N GLU A 109 -0.78 0.78 7.10
CA GLU A 109 -0.19 0.03 6.00
C GLU A 109 0.64 0.97 5.10
N ILE A 110 1.89 0.61 4.84
CA ILE A 110 2.82 1.35 3.97
C ILE A 110 2.92 0.63 2.64
N GLN A 111 2.39 1.23 1.57
CA GLN A 111 2.44 0.65 0.23
C GLN A 111 3.24 1.51 -0.74
N LEU A 112 4.23 0.93 -1.40
CA LEU A 112 4.94 1.58 -2.50
C LEU A 112 4.25 1.26 -3.83
N LYS A 113 3.81 2.29 -4.55
CA LYS A 113 3.30 2.17 -5.92
C LYS A 113 4.37 2.61 -6.91
N GLY A 114 4.61 1.78 -7.93
CA GLY A 114 5.78 1.87 -8.82
C GLY A 114 6.96 0.98 -8.40
N ALA A 115 6.74 0.13 -7.39
CA ALA A 115 7.75 -0.68 -6.73
C ALA A 115 8.30 -1.86 -7.56
N GLY A 116 7.88 -2.02 -8.82
CA GLY A 116 8.35 -3.09 -9.70
C GLY A 116 7.28 -4.15 -9.97
N ARG A 117 7.70 -5.20 -10.68
CA ARG A 117 6.81 -6.27 -11.11
C ARG A 117 6.48 -7.20 -9.95
N THR A 118 5.27 -7.73 -9.99
CA THR A 118 4.73 -8.73 -9.06
C THR A 118 4.10 -9.86 -9.89
N PRO A 119 3.71 -10.99 -9.26
CA PRO A 119 2.91 -12.02 -9.94
C PRO A 119 1.61 -11.50 -10.57
N TYR A 120 1.14 -10.32 -10.16
CA TYR A 120 -0.09 -9.68 -10.61
C TYR A 120 0.12 -8.60 -11.68
N SER A 121 1.36 -8.36 -12.12
CA SER A 121 1.67 -7.33 -13.13
C SER A 121 1.04 -7.59 -14.50
N ARG A 122 0.66 -8.84 -14.78
CA ARG A 122 0.23 -9.28 -16.12
C ARG A 122 1.31 -8.88 -17.15
N GLY A 123 0.96 -8.04 -18.12
CA GLY A 123 1.90 -7.49 -19.12
C GLY A 123 2.54 -6.14 -18.75
N GLY A 124 2.22 -5.56 -17.59
CA GLY A 124 2.78 -4.28 -17.16
C GLY A 124 4.24 -4.38 -16.67
N ASP A 125 4.95 -3.25 -16.74
CA ASP A 125 6.34 -3.12 -16.29
C ASP A 125 6.51 -2.99 -14.77
N GLY A 126 5.41 -2.86 -14.02
CA GLY A 126 5.43 -2.68 -12.57
C GLY A 126 5.86 -1.28 -12.12
N ARG A 127 5.99 -0.30 -13.02
CA ARG A 127 6.48 1.04 -12.72
C ARG A 127 5.38 2.10 -12.75
N ALA A 128 5.62 3.17 -12.02
CA ALA A 128 4.89 4.42 -12.13
C ALA A 128 5.85 5.49 -12.71
N VAL A 129 5.26 6.49 -13.36
CA VAL A 129 5.97 7.62 -13.94
C VAL A 129 5.73 8.87 -13.11
N LEU A 130 6.68 9.80 -13.13
CA LEU A 130 6.66 10.99 -12.28
C LEU A 130 5.33 11.77 -12.34
N ARG A 131 4.79 12.01 -13.55
CA ARG A 131 3.51 12.73 -13.70
C ARG A 131 2.34 12.05 -13.00
N SER A 132 2.31 10.71 -12.98
CA SER A 132 1.23 9.94 -12.36
C SER A 132 1.35 9.97 -10.84
N SER A 133 2.58 9.87 -10.32
CA SER A 133 2.88 9.93 -8.89
C SER A 133 2.57 11.31 -8.31
N ILE A 134 2.91 12.40 -9.03
CA ILE A 134 2.61 13.78 -8.61
C ILE A 134 1.10 13.99 -8.47
N ARG A 135 0.31 13.54 -9.45
CA ARG A 135 -1.15 13.70 -9.42
C ARG A 135 -1.78 12.94 -8.26
N GLU A 136 -1.33 11.73 -7.98
CA GLU A 136 -1.84 10.91 -6.88
C GLU A 136 -1.48 11.48 -5.51
N TYR A 137 -0.24 11.94 -5.35
CA TYR A 137 0.22 12.62 -4.13
C TYR A 137 -0.61 13.86 -3.85
N LEU A 138 -0.71 14.77 -4.83
CA LEU A 138 -1.44 16.03 -4.67
C LEU A 138 -2.92 15.79 -4.40
N CYS A 139 -3.56 14.86 -5.11
CA CYS A 139 -4.97 14.55 -4.90
C CYS A 139 -5.22 13.95 -3.51
N SER A 140 -4.40 12.98 -3.09
CA SER A 140 -4.51 12.35 -1.77
C SER A 140 -4.45 13.38 -0.65
N GLU A 141 -3.42 14.23 -0.66
CA GLU A 141 -3.22 15.19 0.42
C GLU A 141 -4.20 16.36 0.35
N ALA A 142 -4.61 16.79 -0.85
CA ALA A 142 -5.64 17.82 -1.00
C ALA A 142 -7.02 17.34 -0.51
N MET A 143 -7.41 16.11 -0.83
CA MET A 143 -8.67 15.52 -0.35
C MET A 143 -8.68 15.42 1.18
N HIS A 144 -7.56 15.02 1.78
CA HIS A 144 -7.40 15.02 3.23
C HIS A 144 -7.53 16.43 3.83
N ALA A 145 -6.85 17.43 3.27
CA ALA A 145 -6.94 18.82 3.72
C ALA A 145 -8.36 19.41 3.59
N LEU A 146 -9.16 18.88 2.67
CA LEU A 146 -10.58 19.23 2.51
C LEU A 146 -11.51 18.48 3.47
N GLY A 147 -10.98 17.60 4.33
CA GLY A 147 -11.76 16.79 5.26
C GLY A 147 -12.47 15.61 4.60
N ILE A 148 -12.06 15.20 3.40
CA ILE A 148 -12.67 14.09 2.67
C ILE A 148 -11.83 12.82 2.93
N PRO A 149 -12.44 11.70 3.36
CA PRO A 149 -11.73 10.43 3.55
C PRO A 149 -10.99 9.98 2.29
N THR A 150 -9.71 9.65 2.46
CA THR A 150 -8.81 9.30 1.36
C THR A 150 -7.62 8.50 1.88
N THR A 151 -6.99 7.70 1.02
CA THR A 151 -5.62 7.25 1.30
C THR A 151 -4.70 8.46 1.36
N ARG A 152 -3.64 8.37 2.17
CA ARG A 152 -2.64 9.41 2.35
C ARG A 152 -1.43 9.13 1.48
N ALA A 153 -0.69 10.18 1.12
CA ALA A 153 0.55 10.06 0.36
C ALA A 153 1.71 10.68 1.14
N LEU A 154 2.65 9.85 1.59
CA LEU A 154 3.78 10.26 2.42
C LEU A 154 4.84 10.98 1.59
N ALA A 155 5.30 10.38 0.48
CA ALA A 155 6.35 10.96 -0.35
C ALA A 155 6.34 10.45 -1.78
N ILE A 156 7.00 11.22 -2.64
CA ILE A 156 7.39 10.82 -3.99
C ILE A 156 8.91 10.67 -4.04
N ILE A 157 9.36 9.51 -4.49
CA ILE A 157 10.75 9.26 -4.86
C ILE A 157 10.87 9.22 -6.39
N GLY A 158 11.81 9.96 -6.95
CA GLY A 158 12.16 9.96 -8.37
C GLY A 158 13.39 9.12 -8.65
N SER A 159 13.55 8.67 -9.89
CA SER A 159 14.78 8.09 -10.41
C SER A 159 14.82 8.29 -11.93
N ASP A 160 15.98 8.62 -12.47
CA ASP A 160 16.14 8.91 -13.92
C ASP A 160 16.13 7.66 -14.81
N ARG A 161 15.81 6.49 -14.24
CA ARG A 161 15.51 5.27 -14.98
C ARG A 161 14.39 5.51 -16.01
N PRO A 162 14.63 5.23 -17.31
CA PRO A 162 13.60 5.32 -18.34
C PRO A 162 12.44 4.36 -18.10
N VAL A 163 11.22 4.85 -18.33
CA VAL A 163 9.96 4.12 -18.30
C VAL A 163 9.15 4.54 -19.52
N TYR A 164 8.80 3.59 -20.36
CA TYR A 164 8.11 3.86 -21.63
C TYR A 164 6.59 3.84 -21.46
N ARG A 165 5.92 4.92 -21.88
CA ARG A 165 4.46 5.03 -21.99
C ARG A 165 4.12 5.42 -23.43
N GLU A 166 3.40 6.52 -23.61
CA GLU A 166 3.27 7.16 -24.92
C GLU A 166 4.61 7.77 -25.38
N ASP A 167 5.38 8.30 -24.44
CA ASP A 167 6.74 8.82 -24.62
C ASP A 167 7.70 8.15 -23.61
N GLU A 168 9.00 8.44 -23.73
CA GLU A 168 9.97 8.11 -22.69
C GLU A 168 9.80 9.03 -21.48
N GLU A 169 9.55 8.44 -20.31
CA GLU A 169 9.40 9.14 -19.03
C GLU A 169 10.39 8.60 -17.99
N THR A 170 10.43 9.21 -16.80
CA THR A 170 11.25 8.73 -15.68
C THR A 170 10.43 7.97 -14.65
N ALA A 171 11.06 6.97 -14.02
CA ALA A 171 10.47 6.19 -12.95
C ALA A 171 10.20 7.07 -11.71
N ALA A 172 9.08 6.80 -11.05
CA ALA A 172 8.79 7.35 -9.75
C ALA A 172 8.09 6.31 -8.88
N LEU A 173 8.19 6.51 -7.57
CA LEU A 173 7.44 5.78 -6.56
C LEU A 173 6.62 6.76 -5.74
N VAL A 174 5.39 6.38 -5.40
CA VAL A 174 4.60 7.08 -4.39
C VAL A 174 4.39 6.17 -3.19
N THR A 175 4.73 6.66 -2.00
CA THR A 175 4.49 5.98 -0.73
C THR A 175 3.08 6.31 -0.27
N ARG A 176 2.20 5.32 -0.31
CA ARG A 176 0.80 5.43 0.10
C ARG A 176 0.65 4.91 1.52
N LEU A 177 -0.15 5.59 2.33
CA LEU A 177 -0.54 5.14 3.66
C LEU A 177 -2.06 5.00 3.73
N ALA A 178 -2.52 3.95 4.39
CA ALA A 178 -3.93 3.75 4.73
C ALA A 178 -4.03 2.82 5.95
N PRO A 179 -5.13 2.87 6.71
CA PRO A 179 -5.42 1.82 7.69
C PRO A 179 -5.54 0.44 7.03
N SER A 180 -6.07 0.39 5.79
CA SER A 180 -6.11 -0.83 4.99
C SER A 180 -6.10 -0.57 3.48
N PHE A 181 -5.51 -1.49 2.71
CA PHE A 181 -5.64 -1.59 1.26
C PHE A 181 -6.60 -2.71 0.79
N VAL A 182 -7.36 -3.33 1.69
CA VAL A 182 -8.46 -4.25 1.35
C VAL A 182 -9.54 -3.51 0.53
N ARG A 183 -10.12 -4.20 -0.44
CA ARG A 183 -11.10 -3.63 -1.39
C ARG A 183 -12.27 -4.58 -1.53
N PHE A 184 -13.36 -4.13 -2.14
CA PHE A 184 -14.46 -5.04 -2.53
C PHE A 184 -13.95 -6.20 -3.39
N GLY A 185 -13.04 -5.89 -4.33
CA GLY A 185 -12.35 -6.87 -5.16
C GLY A 185 -11.56 -7.96 -4.41
N SER A 186 -11.13 -7.68 -3.17
CA SER A 186 -10.44 -8.65 -2.31
C SER A 186 -11.39 -9.75 -1.83
N PHE A 187 -12.68 -9.47 -1.71
CA PHE A 187 -13.71 -10.46 -1.43
C PHE A 187 -14.21 -11.13 -2.72
N GLU A 188 -14.42 -10.33 -3.77
CA GLU A 188 -14.94 -10.81 -5.06
C GLU A 188 -14.08 -11.93 -5.65
N VAL A 189 -12.74 -11.87 -5.50
CA VAL A 189 -11.85 -12.92 -6.04
C VAL A 189 -12.16 -14.31 -5.48
N PHE A 190 -12.49 -14.41 -4.19
CA PHE A 190 -12.81 -15.68 -3.53
C PHE A 190 -14.26 -16.07 -3.77
N TYR A 191 -15.18 -15.10 -3.81
CA TYR A 191 -16.58 -15.32 -4.14
C TYR A 191 -16.74 -16.01 -5.51
N TYR A 192 -16.15 -15.44 -6.56
CA TYR A 192 -16.23 -16.01 -7.91
C TYR A 192 -15.43 -17.30 -8.10
N ARG A 193 -14.57 -17.67 -7.13
CA ARG A 193 -13.88 -18.97 -7.08
C ARG A 193 -14.64 -20.01 -6.25
N ASN A 194 -15.81 -19.67 -5.71
CA ASN A 194 -16.59 -20.49 -4.78
C ASN A 194 -15.80 -20.88 -3.51
N GLN A 195 -14.97 -19.95 -3.01
CA GLN A 195 -14.13 -20.14 -1.83
C GLN A 195 -14.73 -19.35 -0.66
N ILE A 196 -15.66 -19.96 0.08
CA ILE A 196 -16.38 -19.29 1.18
C ILE A 196 -15.49 -19.03 2.39
N GLU A 197 -14.60 -19.96 2.74
CA GLU A 197 -13.82 -19.80 3.98
C GLU A 197 -12.85 -18.63 3.89
N PRO A 198 -12.17 -18.37 2.76
CA PRO A 198 -11.41 -17.14 2.61
C PRO A 198 -12.24 -15.84 2.66
N ILE A 199 -13.52 -15.88 2.28
CA ILE A 199 -14.39 -14.71 2.42
C ILE A 199 -14.66 -14.43 3.90
N ARG A 200 -14.97 -15.48 4.66
CA ARG A 200 -15.22 -15.38 6.10
C ARG A 200 -13.98 -14.89 6.84
N GLU A 201 -12.83 -15.50 6.60
CA GLU A 201 -11.54 -15.11 7.18
C GLU A 201 -11.20 -13.64 6.90
N LEU A 202 -11.39 -13.16 5.67
CA LEU A 202 -11.15 -11.75 5.34
C LEU A 202 -12.15 -10.81 6.01
N ALA A 203 -13.42 -11.22 6.13
CA ALA A 203 -14.43 -10.45 6.83
C ALA A 203 -14.12 -10.35 8.34
N ASP A 204 -13.75 -11.47 8.96
CA ASP A 204 -13.31 -11.53 10.36
C ASP A 204 -12.08 -10.66 10.59
N TYR A 205 -11.11 -10.68 9.67
CA TYR A 205 -9.95 -9.79 9.69
C TYR A 205 -10.36 -8.31 9.66
N VAL A 206 -11.25 -7.94 8.72
CA VAL A 206 -11.71 -6.55 8.57
C VAL A 206 -12.48 -6.09 9.82
N ILE A 207 -13.38 -6.92 10.35
CA ILE A 207 -14.15 -6.62 11.56
C ILE A 207 -13.22 -6.46 12.75
N ALA A 208 -12.34 -7.43 13.01
CA ALA A 208 -11.47 -7.40 14.18
C ALA A 208 -10.53 -6.17 14.21
N ARG A 209 -10.13 -5.67 13.04
CA ARG A 209 -9.15 -4.58 12.93
C ARG A 209 -9.78 -3.19 12.78
N TYR A 210 -10.89 -3.08 12.06
CA TYR A 210 -11.45 -1.79 11.66
C TYR A 210 -12.86 -1.52 12.18
N TYR A 211 -13.59 -2.56 12.59
CA TYR A 211 -14.95 -2.46 13.12
C TYR A 211 -15.15 -3.38 14.35
N PRO A 212 -14.27 -3.32 15.37
CA PRO A 212 -14.29 -4.26 16.50
C PRO A 212 -15.60 -4.22 17.29
N GLU A 213 -16.34 -3.12 17.24
CA GLU A 213 -17.67 -2.97 17.83
C GLU A 213 -18.72 -3.92 17.21
N LEU A 214 -18.50 -4.37 15.97
CA LEU A 214 -19.40 -5.29 15.29
C LEU A 214 -19.20 -6.75 15.75
N ALA A 215 -18.03 -7.11 16.28
CA ALA A 215 -17.71 -8.49 16.64
C ALA A 215 -18.64 -9.12 17.70
N SER A 216 -19.36 -8.29 18.46
CA SER A 216 -20.31 -8.71 19.50
C SER A 216 -21.78 -8.69 19.06
N ARG A 217 -22.05 -8.34 17.79
CA ARG A 217 -23.40 -8.27 17.23
C ARG A 217 -23.91 -9.65 16.86
N ASP A 218 -25.23 -9.80 16.75
CA ASP A 218 -25.87 -11.06 16.38
C ASP A 218 -25.59 -11.42 14.90
N GLU A 219 -25.52 -10.42 14.02
CA GLU A 219 -25.26 -10.58 12.59
C GLU A 219 -24.08 -9.68 12.12
N PRO A 220 -22.85 -9.94 12.59
CA PRO A 220 -21.73 -9.01 12.45
C PRO A 220 -21.35 -8.72 10.99
N TYR A 221 -21.55 -9.67 10.08
CA TYR A 221 -21.26 -9.49 8.65
C TYR A 221 -22.34 -8.70 7.91
N ALA A 222 -23.58 -8.72 8.40
CA ALA A 222 -24.68 -7.96 7.79
C ALA A 222 -24.67 -6.49 8.24
N GLU A 223 -24.07 -6.23 9.40
CA GLU A 223 -23.89 -4.89 9.97
C GLU A 223 -22.56 -4.21 9.57
N LEU A 224 -21.66 -4.95 8.89
CA LEU A 224 -20.41 -4.44 8.32
C LEU A 224 -20.64 -3.63 7.04
#